data_AF-A0A2J6RAJ4-F1
#
_entry.id   AF-A0A2J6RAJ4-F1
#
_cell.length_a   1.000
_cell.length_b   1.000
_cell.length_c   1.000
_cell.angle_alpha   90.00
_cell.angle_beta   90.00
_cell.angle_gamma   90.00
#
_symmetry.space_group_name_H-M   'P 1'
#
loop_
_entity.id
_entity.type
_entity.pdbx_description
1 polymer ?
#
loop_
_entity_poly.entity_id
_entity_poly.type
_entity_poly.pdbx_seq_one_letter_code
_entity_poly.pdbx_strand_id
1 'polypeptide(L)'
;MMLFYILLFVLTGKLSKAATNAIPYEYVGCWAEPSNARALATVSYASDSMTLEYCAGYCGGVYEYWGVEYGRECYCGNILSPGTVEVPEPECNFPCAANSSETCGGSDRLSMYQATSPLPPPITPSIVPTLGPYSFSNCQTEGTFLRALTNSATATNNMTNELCANFCTGYTMFGTEYGRECYCGDVLSYGSIRALLSDCSFPCGGATQESCGAALRLNLYTLRSTSTSRSTSTLVSLLRPSSSVHASSSQKHAVSTSTSASVSLLRPSSSVHSSSSCNHAVSTSTSIRRSTTTLLASSHRVTSTTRTSTFSAPVHTASWSHVGCFGDTHHHDMKLLFKSHKMNPALCISAASVRKTAVPATTYHYIGLQHGRDCFAATAAPAPNPTSCTGNGVP
;
A
#
# COMPACT_ATOMS: atom_id res chain seq x y z
N MET A 1 -28.68 7.93 29.72
CA MET A 1 -27.25 7.89 29.39
C MET A 1 -27.07 6.93 28.22
N MET A 2 -26.71 7.43 27.03
CA MET A 2 -26.27 6.56 25.93
C MET A 2 -24.92 5.98 26.33
N LEU A 3 -24.82 4.66 26.52
CA LEU A 3 -23.52 4.01 26.63
C LEU A 3 -22.87 4.00 25.25
N PHE A 4 -21.70 4.61 25.14
CA PHE A 4 -20.90 4.58 23.92
C PHE A 4 -19.81 3.52 24.07
N TYR A 5 -19.68 2.64 23.07
CA TYR A 5 -18.69 1.57 23.08
C TYR A 5 -17.45 1.99 22.28
N ILE A 6 -16.28 1.94 22.92
CA ILE A 6 -14.97 2.18 22.30
C ILE A 6 -14.28 0.83 22.09
N LEU A 7 -13.82 0.55 20.87
CA LEU A 7 -13.02 -0.64 20.56
C LEU A 7 -11.58 -0.43 21.08
N LEU A 8 -11.16 -1.20 22.09
CA LEU A 8 -9.92 -0.95 22.83
C LEU A 8 -8.82 -1.94 22.46
N PHE A 9 -7.63 -1.41 22.18
CA PHE A 9 -6.41 -2.19 21.97
C PHE A 9 -5.35 -1.84 23.01
N VAL A 10 -4.57 -2.84 23.44
CA VAL A 10 -3.50 -2.73 24.44
C VAL A 10 -2.17 -3.18 23.86
N LEU A 11 -1.13 -2.43 24.18
CA LEU A 11 0.25 -2.76 23.83
C LEU A 11 0.78 -3.90 24.74
N THR A 12 1.02 -5.10 24.18
CA THR A 12 1.38 -6.30 24.96
C THR A 12 2.88 -6.62 24.98
N GLY A 13 3.73 -5.87 24.27
CA GLY A 13 5.18 -6.08 24.21
C GLY A 13 5.99 -4.97 24.88
N LYS A 14 7.14 -5.31 25.48
CA LYS A 14 8.19 -4.32 25.77
C LYS A 14 8.73 -3.82 24.44
N LEU A 15 8.70 -2.50 24.22
CA LEU A 15 9.37 -1.90 23.07
C LEU A 15 10.87 -2.18 23.20
N SER A 16 11.40 -3.06 22.35
CA SER A 16 12.77 -2.83 21.90
C SER A 16 12.74 -1.51 21.14
N LYS A 17 13.76 -0.67 21.35
CA LYS A 17 13.98 0.53 20.53
C LYS A 17 14.14 0.03 19.09
N ALA A 18 13.04 -0.02 18.36
CA ALA A 18 13.11 -0.07 16.91
C ALA A 18 13.87 1.20 16.53
N ALA A 19 15.03 1.03 15.90
CA ALA A 19 15.52 2.07 15.04
C ALA A 19 14.49 2.19 13.90
N THR A 20 13.38 2.86 14.15
CA THR A 20 12.71 3.59 13.08
C THR A 20 13.79 4.51 12.57
N ASN A 21 14.24 4.30 11.32
CA ASN A 21 14.88 5.35 10.56
C ASN A 21 13.83 6.46 10.34
N ALA A 22 13.39 7.10 11.43
CA ALA A 22 12.81 8.41 11.37
C ALA A 22 13.97 9.27 10.91
N ILE A 23 13.96 9.59 9.62
CA ILE A 23 14.94 10.50 9.05
C ILE A 23 14.74 11.80 9.80
N PRO A 24 15.75 12.28 10.54
CA PRO A 24 15.61 13.55 11.21
C PRO A 24 15.49 14.61 10.11
N TYR A 25 14.60 15.57 10.31
CA TYR A 25 14.55 16.77 9.49
C TYR A 25 15.02 17.94 10.35
N GLU A 26 15.82 18.81 9.76
CA GLU A 26 16.22 20.06 10.37
C GLU A 26 15.59 21.25 9.64
N TYR A 27 15.33 22.32 10.39
CA TYR A 27 14.89 23.58 9.80
C TYR A 27 16.07 24.21 9.06
N VAL A 28 15.87 24.55 7.79
CA VAL A 28 16.92 25.12 6.91
C VAL A 28 16.59 26.54 6.46
N GLY A 29 15.69 27.23 7.16
CA GLY A 29 15.42 28.64 6.99
C GLY A 29 14.08 28.98 6.35
N CYS A 30 13.87 30.28 6.16
CA CYS A 30 12.73 30.84 5.43
C CYS A 30 13.06 31.01 3.95
N TRP A 31 12.23 30.49 3.05
CA TRP A 31 12.51 30.48 1.62
C TRP A 31 11.37 31.10 0.82
N ALA A 32 11.68 31.91 -0.19
CA ALA A 32 10.70 32.48 -1.09
C ALA A 32 10.33 31.50 -2.22
N GLU A 33 9.03 31.52 -2.56
CA GLU A 33 8.54 30.88 -3.78
C GLU A 33 9.15 31.54 -5.02
N PRO A 34 9.55 30.76 -6.05
CA PRO A 34 9.99 31.33 -7.33
C PRO A 34 8.84 31.98 -8.09
N SER A 35 9.15 32.95 -8.95
CA SER A 35 8.14 33.62 -9.76
C SER A 35 7.37 32.64 -10.66
N ASN A 36 6.05 32.54 -10.45
CA ASN A 36 5.13 31.65 -11.17
C ASN A 36 5.41 30.14 -11.01
N ALA A 37 6.06 29.72 -9.92
CA ALA A 37 6.30 28.31 -9.64
C ALA A 37 6.28 28.02 -8.14
N ARG A 38 6.40 26.73 -7.79
CA ARG A 38 6.53 26.25 -6.40
C ARG A 38 7.96 25.82 -6.14
N ALA A 39 8.51 26.21 -5.00
CA ALA A 39 9.81 25.83 -4.47
C ALA A 39 9.88 24.31 -4.34
N LEU A 40 8.81 23.71 -3.82
CA LEU A 40 8.59 22.27 -3.75
C LEU A 40 7.33 21.90 -4.54
N ALA A 41 7.52 21.35 -5.74
CA ALA A 41 6.45 21.13 -6.71
C ALA A 41 5.95 19.68 -6.78
N THR A 42 6.46 18.75 -5.96
CA THR A 42 6.15 17.32 -6.12
C THR A 42 4.76 16.97 -5.59
N VAL A 43 4.48 17.27 -4.32
CA VAL A 43 3.17 17.04 -3.71
C VAL A 43 2.85 18.18 -2.77
N SER A 44 1.60 18.61 -2.75
CA SER A 44 1.11 19.64 -1.84
C SER A 44 -0.32 19.37 -1.38
N TYR A 45 -0.66 19.84 -0.19
CA TYR A 45 -2.03 19.90 0.29
C TYR A 45 -2.20 21.02 1.31
N ALA A 46 -3.45 21.36 1.62
CA ALA A 46 -3.78 22.35 2.63
C ALA A 46 -4.79 21.80 3.63
N SER A 47 -4.65 22.19 4.90
CA SER A 47 -5.46 21.68 5.99
C SER A 47 -5.58 22.72 7.11
N ASP A 48 -6.77 22.90 7.66
CA ASP A 48 -6.95 23.73 8.87
C ASP A 48 -6.44 23.02 10.14
N SER A 49 -6.02 21.76 10.02
CA SER A 49 -5.34 20.99 11.07
C SER A 49 -3.81 21.06 10.97
N MET A 50 -3.26 22.02 10.22
CA MET A 50 -1.82 22.10 9.96
C MET A 50 -1.01 22.39 11.24
N THR A 51 0.02 21.57 11.44
CA THR A 51 1.15 21.76 12.37
C THR A 51 2.42 21.31 11.63
N LEU A 52 3.60 21.61 12.18
CA LEU A 52 4.87 21.12 11.64
C LEU A 52 4.90 19.59 11.61
N GLU A 53 4.44 18.91 12.66
CA GLU A 53 4.38 17.44 12.70
C GLU A 53 3.39 16.88 11.69
N TYR A 54 2.31 17.61 11.40
CA TYR A 54 1.33 17.18 10.41
C TYR A 54 1.97 17.15 9.02
N CYS A 55 2.69 18.21 8.64
CA CYS A 55 3.40 18.25 7.37
C CYS A 55 4.57 17.25 7.31
N ALA A 56 5.39 17.21 8.36
CA ALA A 56 6.49 16.26 8.49
C ALA A 56 6.01 14.80 8.45
N GLY A 57 4.86 14.47 9.04
CA GLY A 57 4.29 13.13 9.00
C GLY A 57 3.83 12.71 7.60
N TYR A 58 3.49 13.68 6.74
CA TYR A 58 3.07 13.43 5.37
C TYR A 58 4.27 13.32 4.41
N CYS A 59 5.24 14.22 4.52
CA CYS A 59 6.38 14.27 3.61
C CYS A 59 7.60 13.46 4.10
N GLY A 60 7.71 13.27 5.41
CA GLY A 60 8.90 12.75 6.08
C GLY A 60 9.20 11.30 5.74
N GLY A 61 10.47 10.99 5.52
CA GLY A 61 10.92 9.65 5.11
C GLY A 61 10.69 9.33 3.64
N VAL A 62 10.01 10.22 2.91
CA VAL A 62 9.65 10.05 1.48
C VAL A 62 10.31 11.11 0.61
N TYR A 63 10.40 12.36 1.11
CA TYR A 63 10.94 13.50 0.36
C TYR A 63 12.13 14.15 1.07
N GLU A 64 13.10 14.66 0.32
CA GLU A 64 14.30 15.29 0.88
C GLU A 64 13.95 16.58 1.62
N TYR A 65 12.98 17.31 1.08
CA TYR A 65 12.49 18.57 1.61
C TYR A 65 10.99 18.49 1.89
N TRP A 66 10.59 19.18 2.93
CA TRP A 66 9.22 19.61 3.11
C TRP A 66 9.21 21.04 3.64
N GLY A 67 8.11 21.73 3.40
CA GLY A 67 7.93 23.07 3.90
C GLY A 67 6.46 23.40 4.10
N VAL A 68 6.23 24.36 4.98
CA VAL A 68 4.90 24.85 5.31
C VAL A 68 4.76 26.30 4.90
N GLU A 69 3.61 26.65 4.34
CA GLU A 69 3.31 27.97 3.81
C GLU A 69 1.92 28.44 4.27
N TYR A 70 1.74 29.75 4.36
CA TYR A 70 0.44 30.39 4.59
C TYR A 70 -0.33 29.86 5.82
N GLY A 71 0.39 29.36 6.83
CA GLY A 71 -0.18 28.79 8.06
C GLY A 71 -0.84 27.42 7.91
N ARG A 72 -1.22 27.01 6.70
CA ARG A 72 -2.12 25.86 6.48
C ARG A 72 -1.70 24.92 5.35
N GLU A 73 -0.68 25.26 4.59
CA GLU A 73 -0.25 24.53 3.41
C GLU A 73 1.03 23.76 3.70
N CYS A 74 1.13 22.58 3.09
CA CYS A 74 2.28 21.70 3.21
C CYS A 74 2.73 21.30 1.81
N TYR A 75 4.03 21.37 1.57
CA TYR A 75 4.67 21.07 0.31
C TYR A 75 5.80 20.07 0.53
N CYS A 76 5.96 19.11 -0.37
CA CYS A 76 7.03 18.12 -0.35
C CYS A 76 7.80 18.12 -1.68
N GLY A 77 9.09 17.84 -1.64
CA GLY A 77 9.88 17.64 -2.85
C GLY A 77 11.28 17.11 -2.60
N ASN A 78 11.91 16.60 -3.65
CA ASN A 78 13.31 16.15 -3.61
C ASN A 78 14.27 17.18 -4.21
N ILE A 79 13.73 18.20 -4.88
CA ILE A 79 14.50 19.17 -5.65
C ILE A 79 13.85 20.54 -5.44
N LEU A 80 14.66 21.55 -5.16
CA LEU A 80 14.22 22.94 -5.13
C LEU A 80 14.11 23.48 -6.55
N SER A 81 12.98 24.10 -6.87
CA SER A 81 12.79 24.75 -8.18
C SER A 81 13.78 25.91 -8.38
N PRO A 82 14.27 26.14 -9.62
CA PRO A 82 15.12 27.28 -9.92
C PRO A 82 14.47 28.62 -9.50
N GLY A 83 15.26 29.49 -8.85
CA GLY A 83 14.77 30.77 -8.33
C GLY A 83 14.22 30.72 -6.90
N THR A 84 14.20 29.54 -6.27
CA THR A 84 13.98 29.41 -4.83
C THR A 84 15.18 30.02 -4.09
N VAL A 85 14.92 31.00 -3.22
CA VAL A 85 15.97 31.74 -2.50
C VAL A 85 15.63 31.85 -1.01
N GLU A 86 16.65 31.75 -0.18
CA GLU A 86 16.51 32.01 1.26
C GLU A 86 16.23 33.50 1.48
N VAL A 87 15.34 33.81 2.41
CA VAL A 87 14.92 35.16 2.78
C VAL A 87 14.98 35.34 4.30
N PRO A 88 14.92 36.58 4.81
CA PRO A 88 14.93 36.83 6.24
C PRO A 88 13.82 36.08 7.01
N GLU A 89 14.19 35.47 8.14
CA GLU A 89 13.29 34.76 9.06
C GLU A 89 11.97 35.49 9.38
N PRO A 90 11.93 36.82 9.58
CA PRO A 90 10.68 37.53 9.86
C PRO A 90 9.63 37.47 8.74
N GLU A 91 9.99 37.06 7.53
CA GLU A 91 9.04 36.84 6.42
C GLU A 91 8.27 35.53 6.56
N CYS A 92 8.79 34.58 7.34
CA CYS A 92 8.08 33.39 7.79
C CYS A 92 7.55 33.62 9.20
N ASN A 93 6.41 34.30 9.31
CA ASN A 93 5.83 34.70 10.60
C ASN A 93 4.36 34.27 10.79
N PHE A 94 3.83 33.44 9.90
CA PHE A 94 2.44 32.99 10.01
C PHE A 94 2.36 31.84 11.02
N PRO A 95 1.44 31.90 11.99
CA PRO A 95 1.21 30.79 12.90
C PRO A 95 0.61 29.60 12.14
N CYS A 96 0.94 28.38 12.57
CA CYS A 96 0.26 27.19 12.05
C CYS A 96 -1.22 27.18 12.43
N ALA A 97 -2.08 26.75 11.51
CA ALA A 97 -3.54 26.82 11.63
C ALA A 97 -4.08 26.07 12.87
N ALA A 98 -3.43 24.97 13.27
CA ALA A 98 -3.81 24.19 14.45
C ALA A 98 -2.83 24.30 15.62
N ASN A 99 -1.72 25.03 15.48
CA ASN A 99 -0.80 25.32 16.57
C ASN A 99 -0.18 26.71 16.42
N SER A 100 -0.74 27.70 17.10
CA SER A 100 -0.25 29.08 17.03
C SER A 100 1.11 29.31 17.69
N SER A 101 1.67 28.29 18.38
CA SER A 101 3.02 28.35 18.94
C SER A 101 4.10 27.95 17.92
N GLU A 102 3.70 27.47 16.74
CA GLU A 102 4.58 27.08 15.65
C GLU A 102 4.47 28.07 14.49
N THR A 103 5.56 28.22 13.75
CA THR A 103 5.64 29.03 12.53
C THR A 103 5.42 28.15 11.30
N CYS A 104 4.45 28.50 10.47
CA CYS A 104 4.11 27.81 9.23
C CYS A 104 4.24 28.74 8.01
N GLY A 105 5.46 29.23 7.79
CA GLY A 105 5.80 30.06 6.64
C GLY A 105 5.22 31.48 6.69
N GLY A 106 4.89 32.01 5.53
CA GLY A 106 4.32 33.34 5.31
C GLY A 106 3.60 33.41 3.96
N SER A 107 3.35 34.60 3.42
CA SER A 107 2.78 34.75 2.07
C SER A 107 3.85 34.53 1.00
N ASP A 108 3.73 33.47 0.20
CA ASP A 108 4.75 33.04 -0.76
C ASP A 108 6.11 32.77 -0.08
N ARG A 109 6.07 32.31 1.18
CA ARG A 109 7.23 32.02 2.04
C ARG A 109 7.09 30.69 2.74
N LEU A 110 8.04 29.79 2.53
CA LEU A 110 8.08 28.48 3.17
C LEU A 110 9.04 28.50 4.35
N SER A 111 8.56 28.05 5.51
CA SER A 111 9.47 27.51 6.54
C SER A 111 9.93 26.14 6.06
N MET A 112 11.19 26.03 5.65
CA MET A 112 11.73 24.85 4.95
C MET A 112 12.45 23.91 5.91
N TYR A 113 12.29 22.62 5.68
CA TYR A 113 12.93 21.56 6.43
C TYR A 113 13.57 20.53 5.50
N GLN A 114 14.77 20.08 5.85
CA GLN A 114 15.56 19.14 5.04
C GLN A 114 15.93 17.89 5.84
N ALA A 115 15.93 16.74 5.17
CA ALA A 115 16.41 15.49 5.72
C ALA A 115 17.90 15.57 6.08
N THR A 116 18.26 15.24 7.33
CA THR A 116 19.65 15.26 7.81
C THR A 116 20.40 13.95 7.53
N SER A 117 19.78 13.02 6.81
CA SER A 117 20.33 11.72 6.46
C SER A 117 19.75 11.31 5.11
N PRO A 118 20.48 10.54 4.28
CA PRO A 118 19.97 10.05 3.01
C PRO A 118 18.61 9.38 3.19
N LEU A 119 17.67 9.72 2.29
CA LEU A 119 16.41 9.00 2.19
C LEU A 119 16.69 7.52 1.94
N PRO A 120 15.93 6.59 2.54
CA PRO A 120 15.96 5.22 2.10
C PRO A 120 15.61 5.21 0.60
N PRO A 121 16.26 4.33 -0.18
CA PRO A 121 15.97 4.24 -1.60
C PRO A 121 14.46 4.03 -1.80
N PRO A 122 13.86 4.60 -2.87
CA PRO A 122 12.45 4.41 -3.15
C PRO A 122 12.15 2.92 -3.09
N ILE A 123 11.20 2.54 -2.24
CA ILE A 123 10.86 1.13 -2.07
C ILE A 123 10.23 0.70 -3.38
N THR A 124 11.02 0.02 -4.21
CA THR A 124 10.51 -0.58 -5.43
C THR A 124 9.70 -1.78 -5.00
N PRO A 125 8.39 -1.83 -5.31
CA PRO A 125 7.58 -2.99 -4.97
C PRO A 125 8.25 -4.24 -5.51
N SER A 126 8.37 -5.23 -4.65
CA SER A 126 9.07 -6.47 -4.95
C SER A 126 8.08 -7.56 -5.31
N ILE A 127 8.50 -8.48 -6.16
CA ILE A 127 7.70 -9.65 -6.51
C ILE A 127 7.79 -10.66 -5.37
N VAL A 128 6.65 -11.07 -4.82
CA VAL A 128 6.61 -12.20 -3.87
C VAL A 128 6.76 -13.50 -4.66
N PRO A 129 7.79 -14.31 -4.47
CA PRO A 129 8.05 -15.46 -5.34
C PRO A 129 7.05 -16.61 -5.16
N THR A 130 6.46 -16.78 -3.98
CA THR A 130 5.61 -17.94 -3.64
C THR A 130 4.57 -17.57 -2.59
N LEU A 131 3.33 -17.99 -2.83
CA LEU A 131 2.15 -17.66 -2.02
C LEU A 131 1.24 -18.88 -1.91
N GLY A 132 1.24 -19.53 -0.75
CA GLY A 132 0.50 -20.81 -0.59
C GLY A 132 0.91 -21.80 -1.69
N PRO A 133 -0.04 -22.43 -2.42
CA PRO A 133 0.28 -23.39 -3.49
C PRO A 133 0.76 -22.74 -4.80
N TYR A 134 0.75 -21.40 -4.90
CA TYR A 134 1.11 -20.69 -6.12
C TYR A 134 2.57 -20.20 -6.10
N SER A 135 3.15 -20.06 -7.28
CA SER A 135 4.41 -19.35 -7.51
C SER A 135 4.21 -18.25 -8.54
N PHE A 136 4.97 -17.16 -8.38
CA PHE A 136 4.99 -16.11 -9.38
C PHE A 136 5.44 -16.69 -10.72
N SER A 137 4.71 -16.36 -11.78
CA SER A 137 4.98 -16.82 -13.13
C SER A 137 5.67 -15.73 -13.94
N ASN A 138 4.97 -14.62 -14.18
CA ASN A 138 5.49 -13.48 -14.94
C ASN A 138 4.56 -12.26 -14.82
N CYS A 139 4.99 -11.12 -15.37
CA CYS A 139 4.10 -10.01 -15.68
C CYS A 139 3.31 -10.35 -16.96
N GLN A 140 1.98 -10.27 -16.91
CA GLN A 140 1.10 -10.75 -17.98
C GLN A 140 0.22 -9.61 -18.48
N THR A 141 0.04 -9.46 -19.79
CA THR A 141 -0.90 -8.49 -20.35
C THR A 141 -2.34 -8.99 -20.22
N GLU A 142 -3.27 -8.06 -20.34
CA GLU A 142 -4.66 -8.40 -20.62
C GLU A 142 -4.82 -9.16 -21.95
N GLY A 143 -5.97 -9.81 -22.11
CA GLY A 143 -6.37 -10.45 -23.37
C GLY A 143 -6.75 -9.42 -24.44
N THR A 144 -6.86 -9.87 -25.69
CA THR A 144 -7.34 -9.01 -26.78
C THR A 144 -8.82 -8.71 -26.58
N PHE A 145 -9.12 -7.46 -26.17
CA PHE A 145 -10.45 -6.96 -25.81
C PHE A 145 -11.14 -7.69 -24.65
N LEU A 146 -10.39 -8.42 -23.82
CA LEU A 146 -10.89 -9.22 -22.69
C LEU A 146 -9.90 -9.20 -21.53
N ARG A 147 -10.36 -9.57 -20.33
CA ARG A 147 -9.46 -9.81 -19.19
C ARG A 147 -8.62 -11.07 -19.42
N ALA A 148 -7.38 -11.09 -18.95
CA ALA A 148 -6.47 -12.23 -19.02
C ALA A 148 -7.01 -13.44 -18.27
N LEU A 149 -7.65 -13.20 -17.11
CA LEU A 149 -8.31 -14.20 -16.29
C LEU A 149 -9.77 -13.80 -16.10
N THR A 150 -10.71 -14.66 -16.50
CA THR A 150 -12.12 -14.29 -16.65
C THR A 150 -13.08 -15.01 -15.70
N ASN A 151 -12.60 -15.97 -14.91
CA ASN A 151 -13.50 -16.85 -14.14
C ASN A 151 -14.10 -16.17 -12.91
N SER A 152 -13.28 -15.42 -12.14
CA SER A 152 -13.73 -14.72 -10.94
C SER A 152 -12.87 -13.48 -10.70
N ALA A 153 -13.42 -12.47 -10.03
CA ALA A 153 -12.70 -11.25 -9.70
C ALA A 153 -13.23 -10.58 -8.43
N THR A 154 -12.35 -9.83 -7.76
CA THR A 154 -12.70 -8.93 -6.65
C THR A 154 -11.75 -7.74 -6.62
N ALA A 155 -12.12 -6.67 -5.93
CA ALA A 155 -11.26 -5.50 -5.77
C ALA A 155 -11.41 -4.89 -4.37
N THR A 156 -10.29 -4.43 -3.81
CA THR A 156 -10.26 -3.72 -2.52
C THR A 156 -9.07 -2.79 -2.44
N ASN A 157 -9.23 -1.63 -1.80
CA ASN A 157 -8.11 -0.70 -1.56
C ASN A 157 -7.02 -1.30 -0.67
N ASN A 158 -7.30 -2.39 0.05
CA ASN A 158 -6.35 -3.09 0.89
C ASN A 158 -5.91 -4.43 0.26
N MET A 159 -5.81 -4.51 -1.07
CA MET A 159 -5.41 -5.74 -1.78
C MET A 159 -3.97 -6.12 -1.44
N THR A 160 -3.71 -7.42 -1.26
CA THR A 160 -2.37 -8.02 -1.22
C THR A 160 -2.36 -9.24 -2.11
N ASN A 161 -1.17 -9.74 -2.47
CA ASN A 161 -1.10 -10.96 -3.27
C ASN A 161 -1.63 -12.19 -2.49
N GLU A 162 -1.48 -12.24 -1.16
CA GLU A 162 -2.07 -13.28 -0.29
C GLU A 162 -3.60 -13.24 -0.30
N LEU A 163 -4.18 -12.04 -0.22
CA LEU A 163 -5.64 -11.88 -0.27
C LEU A 163 -6.19 -12.38 -1.60
N CYS A 164 -5.50 -12.07 -2.70
CA CYS A 164 -5.90 -12.56 -4.01
C CYS A 164 -5.73 -14.08 -4.14
N ALA A 165 -4.58 -14.63 -3.70
CA ALA A 165 -4.34 -16.07 -3.68
C ALA A 165 -5.42 -16.84 -2.90
N ASN A 166 -5.81 -16.31 -1.74
CA ASN A 166 -6.86 -16.90 -0.90
C ASN A 166 -8.23 -16.85 -1.58
N PHE A 167 -8.59 -15.70 -2.16
CA PHE A 167 -9.84 -15.56 -2.92
C PHE A 167 -9.91 -16.52 -4.11
N CYS A 168 -8.78 -16.73 -4.79
CA CYS A 168 -8.68 -17.62 -5.94
C CYS A 168 -8.40 -19.08 -5.59
N THR A 169 -8.63 -19.50 -4.34
CA THR A 169 -8.53 -20.93 -3.97
C THR A 169 -9.47 -21.76 -4.86
N GLY A 170 -8.90 -22.76 -5.55
CA GLY A 170 -9.64 -23.63 -6.48
C GLY A 170 -9.40 -23.33 -7.96
N TYR A 171 -8.71 -22.24 -8.29
CA TYR A 171 -8.27 -21.93 -9.65
C TYR A 171 -6.79 -22.31 -9.86
N THR A 172 -6.37 -22.54 -11.10
CA THR A 172 -4.95 -22.82 -11.39
C THR A 172 -4.08 -21.57 -11.45
N MET A 173 -4.70 -20.39 -11.61
CA MET A 173 -4.03 -19.10 -11.73
C MET A 173 -4.78 -18.01 -10.96
N PHE A 174 -4.01 -17.05 -10.46
CA PHE A 174 -4.54 -15.75 -10.07
C PHE A 174 -3.63 -14.64 -10.57
N GLY A 175 -4.16 -13.43 -10.65
CA GLY A 175 -3.37 -12.24 -10.98
C GLY A 175 -3.88 -11.01 -10.25
N THR A 176 -2.95 -10.18 -9.81
CA THR A 176 -3.24 -8.86 -9.23
C THR A 176 -2.95 -7.77 -10.25
N GLU A 177 -3.85 -6.78 -10.34
CA GLU A 177 -3.76 -5.65 -11.27
C GLU A 177 -4.06 -4.32 -10.55
N TYR A 178 -3.46 -3.24 -11.05
CA TYR A 178 -3.75 -1.87 -10.62
C TYR A 178 -3.64 -1.65 -9.10
N GLY A 179 -2.80 -2.45 -8.42
CA GLY A 179 -2.61 -2.39 -6.97
C GLY A 179 -3.81 -2.82 -6.11
N ARG A 180 -4.99 -3.04 -6.70
CA ARG A 180 -6.25 -3.22 -5.94
C ARG A 180 -7.16 -4.32 -6.46
N GLU A 181 -6.93 -4.79 -7.68
CA GLU A 181 -7.80 -5.73 -8.39
C GLU A 181 -7.19 -7.13 -8.34
N CYS A 182 -8.05 -8.14 -8.23
CA CYS A 182 -7.69 -9.54 -8.17
C CYS A 182 -8.56 -10.31 -9.17
N TYR A 183 -7.92 -11.17 -9.95
CA TYR A 183 -8.55 -12.00 -10.97
C TYR A 183 -8.13 -13.45 -10.81
N CYS A 184 -9.06 -14.38 -11.02
CA CYS A 184 -8.83 -15.81 -10.97
C CYS A 184 -9.18 -16.44 -12.31
N GLY A 185 -8.46 -17.49 -12.67
CA GLY A 185 -8.83 -18.30 -13.82
C GLY A 185 -7.99 -19.55 -13.96
N ASP A 186 -8.43 -20.45 -14.83
CA ASP A 186 -7.74 -21.70 -15.10
C ASP A 186 -6.94 -21.68 -16.41
N VAL A 187 -7.24 -20.71 -17.27
CA VAL A 187 -6.68 -20.54 -18.60
C VAL A 187 -6.56 -19.04 -18.89
N LEU A 188 -5.47 -18.65 -19.55
CA LEU A 188 -5.30 -17.29 -20.04
C LEU A 188 -6.16 -17.04 -21.28
N SER A 189 -6.86 -15.92 -21.30
CA SER A 189 -7.63 -15.47 -22.46
C SER A 189 -6.75 -15.24 -23.69
N TYR A 190 -7.35 -15.39 -24.88
CA TYR A 190 -6.69 -15.14 -26.15
C TYR A 190 -6.03 -13.76 -26.21
N GLY A 191 -4.80 -13.72 -26.71
CA GLY A 191 -4.01 -12.49 -26.85
C GLY A 191 -3.33 -12.00 -25.57
N SER A 192 -3.53 -12.67 -24.43
CA SER A 192 -2.76 -12.41 -23.23
C SER A 192 -1.34 -12.96 -23.40
N ILE A 193 -0.33 -12.10 -23.31
CA ILE A 193 1.09 -12.43 -23.51
C ILE A 193 1.94 -11.94 -22.35
N ARG A 194 3.18 -12.43 -22.26
CA ARG A 194 4.13 -11.96 -21.25
C ARG A 194 4.58 -10.53 -21.55
N ALA A 195 4.60 -9.69 -20.53
CA ALA A 195 5.17 -8.35 -20.55
C ALA A 195 6.54 -8.31 -19.85
N LEU A 196 7.23 -7.17 -19.91
CA LEU A 196 8.43 -6.96 -19.10
C LEU A 196 8.06 -6.96 -17.61
N LEU A 197 8.93 -7.52 -16.77
CA LEU A 197 8.69 -7.55 -15.31
C LEU A 197 8.54 -6.14 -14.73
N SER A 198 9.27 -5.16 -15.28
CA SER A 198 9.18 -3.74 -14.90
C SER A 198 7.81 -3.10 -15.16
N ASP A 199 7.03 -3.67 -16.09
CA ASP A 199 5.67 -3.18 -16.38
C ASP A 199 4.70 -3.50 -15.25
N CYS A 200 5.01 -4.44 -14.36
CA CYS A 200 4.20 -4.83 -13.20
C CYS A 200 4.77 -4.23 -11.90
N SER A 201 4.76 -2.90 -11.81
CA SER A 201 5.43 -2.13 -10.75
C SER A 201 4.50 -1.37 -9.81
N PHE A 202 3.18 -1.53 -9.93
CA PHE A 202 2.24 -0.88 -9.01
C PHE A 202 2.29 -1.57 -7.64
N PRO A 203 2.39 -0.80 -6.55
CA PRO A 203 2.32 -1.37 -5.21
C PRO A 203 0.92 -1.94 -4.93
N CYS A 204 0.86 -3.02 -4.16
CA CYS A 204 -0.39 -3.50 -3.59
C CYS A 204 -0.95 -2.50 -2.58
N GLY A 205 -2.26 -2.24 -2.61
CA GLY A 205 -2.90 -1.25 -1.74
C GLY A 205 -2.86 -1.62 -0.24
N GLY A 206 -2.82 -2.91 0.09
CA GLY A 206 -2.66 -3.42 1.45
C GLY A 206 -1.24 -3.90 1.79
N ALA A 207 -0.33 -3.89 0.83
CA ALA A 207 1.07 -4.34 1.01
C ALA A 207 1.99 -3.55 0.06
N THR A 208 2.31 -2.31 0.41
CA THR A 208 3.02 -1.37 -0.49
C THR A 208 4.43 -1.79 -0.89
N GLN A 209 5.00 -2.78 -0.19
CA GLN A 209 6.31 -3.37 -0.47
C GLN A 209 6.25 -4.45 -1.58
N GLU A 210 5.05 -4.80 -2.05
CA GLU A 210 4.82 -5.87 -3.01
C GLU A 210 4.22 -5.34 -4.31
N SER A 211 4.61 -5.95 -5.42
CA SER A 211 4.03 -5.65 -6.74
C SER A 211 2.65 -6.30 -6.91
N CYS A 212 1.66 -5.52 -7.36
CA CYS A 212 0.31 -5.95 -7.69
C CYS A 212 -0.11 -5.44 -9.09
N GLY A 213 0.69 -5.78 -10.09
CA GLY A 213 0.46 -5.51 -11.50
C GLY A 213 0.80 -4.07 -11.90
N ALA A 214 0.08 -3.57 -12.90
CA ALA A 214 -0.04 -2.17 -13.27
C ALA A 214 -1.30 -1.99 -14.13
N ALA A 215 -1.47 -0.87 -14.83
CA ALA A 215 -2.57 -0.72 -15.79
C ALA A 215 -2.45 -1.76 -16.92
N LEU A 216 -3.47 -2.62 -17.08
CA LEU A 216 -3.54 -3.67 -18.10
C LEU A 216 -2.38 -4.69 -18.01
N ARG A 217 -1.86 -4.89 -16.79
CA ARG A 217 -0.71 -5.76 -16.49
C ARG A 217 -0.95 -6.49 -15.17
N LEU A 218 -0.93 -7.81 -15.19
CA LEU A 218 -1.12 -8.64 -14.01
C LEU A 218 0.22 -9.19 -13.52
N ASN A 219 0.48 -9.12 -12.21
CA ASN A 219 1.40 -10.07 -11.61
C ASN A 219 0.71 -11.44 -11.61
N LEU A 220 1.08 -12.33 -12.53
CA LEU A 220 0.45 -13.62 -12.69
C LEU A 220 1.12 -14.68 -11.81
N TYR A 221 0.31 -15.42 -11.08
CA TYR A 221 0.71 -16.53 -10.22
C TYR A 221 0.02 -17.81 -10.68
N THR A 222 0.76 -18.92 -10.67
CA THR A 222 0.27 -20.24 -11.12
C THR A 222 0.53 -21.30 -10.08
N LEU A 223 -0.36 -22.30 -9.98
CA LEU A 223 -0.15 -23.44 -9.08
C LEU A 223 1.19 -24.10 -9.36
N ARG A 224 1.92 -24.42 -8.30
CA ARG A 224 3.13 -25.22 -8.39
C ARG A 224 2.75 -26.64 -8.83
N SER A 225 3.37 -27.13 -9.90
CA SER A 225 3.26 -28.54 -10.27
C SER A 225 3.90 -29.37 -9.16
N THR A 226 3.09 -29.99 -8.31
CA THR A 226 3.59 -31.06 -7.43
C THR A 226 3.93 -32.23 -8.35
N SER A 227 5.22 -32.44 -8.61
CA SER A 227 5.69 -33.70 -9.17
C SER A 227 5.42 -34.80 -8.15
N THR A 228 4.20 -35.32 -8.11
CA THR A 228 3.92 -36.62 -7.50
C THR A 228 4.59 -37.65 -8.40
N SER A 229 5.85 -37.95 -8.11
CA SER A 229 6.53 -39.13 -8.63
C SER A 229 5.69 -40.34 -8.21
N ARG A 230 4.83 -40.80 -9.12
CA ARG A 230 4.11 -42.06 -8.98
C ARG A 230 5.13 -43.15 -9.25
N SER A 231 5.88 -43.52 -8.21
CA SER A 231 6.83 -44.64 -8.26
C SER A 231 6.04 -45.91 -8.55
N THR A 232 6.02 -46.31 -9.81
CA THR A 232 5.40 -47.56 -10.25
C THR A 232 6.41 -48.66 -9.95
N SER A 233 6.17 -49.42 -8.88
CA SER A 233 7.04 -50.53 -8.48
C SER A 233 6.76 -51.73 -9.40
N THR A 234 7.49 -51.85 -10.51
CA THR A 234 7.52 -53.07 -11.31
C THR A 234 8.52 -54.06 -10.71
N LEU A 235 8.00 -55.12 -10.10
CA LEU A 235 8.77 -56.31 -9.73
C LEU A 235 9.18 -57.05 -11.01
N VAL A 236 10.47 -57.04 -11.34
CA VAL A 236 11.05 -57.86 -12.42
C VAL A 236 11.68 -59.10 -11.81
N SER A 237 11.04 -60.25 -12.05
CA SER A 237 11.58 -61.57 -11.73
C SER A 237 12.73 -61.91 -12.69
N LEU A 238 13.86 -62.29 -12.08
CA LEU A 238 15.07 -62.81 -12.71
C LEU A 238 14.82 -64.13 -13.44
N LEU A 239 15.23 -64.23 -14.70
CA LEU A 239 15.67 -65.48 -15.35
C LEU A 239 16.74 -65.15 -16.42
N ARG A 240 17.91 -65.78 -16.25
CA ARG A 240 19.12 -65.79 -17.10
C ARG A 240 19.08 -67.07 -17.97
N PRO A 241 19.52 -67.08 -19.25
CA PRO A 241 20.88 -67.52 -19.66
C PRO A 241 21.46 -66.69 -20.86
N SER A 242 22.72 -66.26 -20.86
CA SER A 242 23.99 -66.90 -21.32
C SER A 242 24.27 -66.88 -22.85
N SER A 243 25.53 -66.57 -23.18
CA SER A 243 26.30 -66.70 -24.46
C SER A 243 25.99 -65.71 -25.61
N SER A 244 26.92 -65.19 -26.43
CA SER A 244 28.40 -65.09 -26.45
C SER A 244 28.84 -64.30 -27.72
N VAL A 245 29.92 -63.50 -27.60
CA VAL A 245 30.97 -63.08 -28.58
C VAL A 245 30.68 -62.37 -29.94
N HIS A 246 31.25 -61.16 -30.10
CA HIS A 246 32.21 -60.64 -31.14
C HIS A 246 32.18 -59.08 -31.13
N ALA A 247 33.25 -58.32 -30.79
CA ALA A 247 34.45 -57.95 -31.59
C ALA A 247 34.08 -57.19 -32.90
N SER A 248 34.51 -55.96 -33.26
CA SER A 248 35.62 -55.06 -32.88
C SER A 248 35.46 -53.64 -33.49
N SER A 249 36.16 -52.64 -32.91
CA SER A 249 36.88 -51.48 -33.52
C SER A 249 36.24 -50.60 -34.61
N SER A 250 36.26 -49.25 -34.59
CA SER A 250 37.43 -48.32 -34.61
C SER A 250 36.89 -46.87 -34.42
N GLN A 251 37.36 -45.98 -33.53
CA GLN A 251 38.59 -45.16 -33.50
C GLN A 251 38.81 -44.19 -34.69
N LYS A 252 38.51 -42.88 -34.45
CA LYS A 252 39.41 -41.68 -34.53
C LYS A 252 38.96 -40.46 -35.36
N HIS A 253 39.04 -39.29 -34.69
CA HIS A 253 39.56 -37.94 -35.08
C HIS A 253 39.09 -37.27 -36.40
N ALA A 254 39.02 -35.94 -36.58
CA ALA A 254 39.20 -34.73 -35.77
C ALA A 254 38.75 -33.51 -36.62
N VAL A 255 38.20 -32.48 -35.96
CA VAL A 255 38.41 -31.01 -36.11
C VAL A 255 38.46 -30.33 -37.50
N SER A 256 37.70 -29.21 -37.57
CA SER A 256 37.93 -27.92 -38.30
C SER A 256 37.01 -27.67 -39.51
N THR A 257 36.54 -26.47 -39.91
CA THR A 257 36.31 -25.11 -39.37
C THR A 257 35.52 -24.36 -40.48
N SER A 258 34.65 -23.41 -40.10
CA SER A 258 34.15 -22.22 -40.85
C SER A 258 33.56 -22.35 -42.27
N THR A 259 32.34 -21.81 -42.46
CA THR A 259 32.14 -20.65 -43.34
C THR A 259 30.83 -19.91 -43.05
N SER A 260 30.94 -18.59 -43.07
CA SER A 260 29.89 -17.58 -42.86
C SER A 260 29.09 -17.32 -44.14
N ALA A 261 27.83 -16.91 -44.02
CA ALA A 261 27.18 -16.04 -45.00
C ALA A 261 26.09 -15.19 -44.34
N SER A 262 26.31 -13.88 -44.40
CA SER A 262 25.42 -12.78 -44.04
C SER A 262 24.60 -12.35 -45.26
N VAL A 263 23.34 -11.95 -45.06
CA VAL A 263 22.65 -11.00 -45.97
C VAL A 263 21.76 -10.08 -45.12
N SER A 264 21.98 -8.78 -45.27
CA SER A 264 21.20 -7.67 -44.73
C SER A 264 20.29 -7.08 -45.82
N LEU A 265 19.53 -6.04 -45.42
CA LEU A 265 18.84 -5.01 -46.21
C LEU A 265 17.34 -5.29 -46.47
N LEU A 266 16.38 -4.36 -46.40
CA LEU A 266 16.36 -2.90 -46.26
C LEU A 266 14.91 -2.46 -45.90
N ARG A 267 14.78 -1.32 -45.22
CA ARG A 267 13.55 -0.49 -45.13
C ARG A 267 13.80 0.80 -45.91
N PRO A 268 12.78 1.42 -46.51
CA PRO A 268 12.60 2.86 -46.30
C PRO A 268 11.14 3.31 -46.11
N SER A 269 11.01 4.58 -45.73
CA SER A 269 9.89 5.28 -45.12
C SER A 269 9.18 6.27 -46.05
N SER A 270 7.93 6.65 -45.72
CA SER A 270 7.24 7.94 -45.98
C SER A 270 5.75 7.80 -45.58
N SER A 271 4.96 8.76 -45.09
CA SER A 271 5.06 10.19 -44.77
C SER A 271 3.69 10.69 -44.22
N VAL A 272 3.69 11.86 -43.55
CA VAL A 272 2.62 12.89 -43.35
C VAL A 272 1.31 12.62 -42.54
N HIS A 273 1.14 13.32 -41.41
CA HIS A 273 0.27 14.52 -41.28
C HIS A 273 0.32 15.18 -39.89
N SER A 274 0.16 16.50 -39.89
CA SER A 274 0.14 17.43 -38.76
C SER A 274 -1.27 17.71 -38.22
N SER A 275 -1.33 18.09 -36.93
CA SER A 275 -2.20 19.11 -36.29
C SER A 275 -3.74 19.06 -36.40
N SER A 276 -4.44 19.04 -35.25
CA SER A 276 -5.14 20.23 -34.69
C SER A 276 -6.03 19.90 -33.49
N SER A 277 -5.94 20.73 -32.45
CA SER A 277 -6.69 20.72 -31.18
C SER A 277 -7.97 21.59 -31.23
N CYS A 278 -8.69 21.61 -30.09
CA CYS A 278 -9.71 22.58 -29.61
C CYS A 278 -11.18 22.24 -29.99
N ASN A 279 -12.23 22.35 -29.14
CA ASN A 279 -12.43 23.04 -27.86
C ASN A 279 -13.72 22.54 -27.14
N HIS A 280 -13.73 22.76 -25.82
CA HIS A 280 -14.84 23.11 -24.90
C HIS A 280 -16.32 22.81 -25.23
N ALA A 281 -17.04 22.29 -24.23
CA ALA A 281 -18.26 22.93 -23.75
C ALA A 281 -18.55 22.59 -22.28
N VAL A 282 -18.62 23.65 -21.48
CA VAL A 282 -19.18 23.72 -20.12
C VAL A 282 -20.70 23.69 -20.21
N SER A 283 -21.38 23.07 -19.25
CA SER A 283 -22.74 23.46 -18.85
C SER A 283 -23.04 23.02 -17.41
N THR A 284 -23.06 24.02 -16.54
CA THR A 284 -23.77 24.06 -15.26
C THR A 284 -25.28 24.08 -15.48
N SER A 285 -26.05 23.43 -14.61
CA SER A 285 -27.24 24.04 -13.96
C SER A 285 -27.84 23.14 -12.88
N THR A 286 -28.14 23.84 -11.78
CA THR A 286 -28.87 23.52 -10.54
C THR A 286 -30.26 22.90 -10.71
N SER A 287 -30.69 22.06 -9.76
CA SER A 287 -31.96 22.24 -9.04
C SER A 287 -32.09 21.31 -7.81
N ILE A 288 -32.88 21.80 -6.85
CA ILE A 288 -33.16 21.39 -5.49
C ILE A 288 -34.29 20.35 -5.46
N ARG A 289 -34.22 19.30 -4.62
CA ARG A 289 -35.37 18.86 -3.80
C ARG A 289 -34.97 17.99 -2.61
N ARG A 290 -35.53 18.33 -1.46
CA ARG A 290 -35.49 17.64 -0.16
C ARG A 290 -36.71 16.69 -0.03
N SER A 291 -36.57 15.73 0.87
CA SER A 291 -37.62 15.11 1.75
C SER A 291 -37.85 13.60 1.59
N THR A 292 -37.24 12.86 2.53
CA THR A 292 -37.84 11.94 3.53
C THR A 292 -39.07 11.09 3.20
N THR A 293 -38.93 9.76 3.43
CA THR A 293 -39.85 8.83 4.17
C THR A 293 -39.20 7.43 4.18
N THR A 294 -38.68 6.91 5.31
CA THR A 294 -39.31 6.05 6.35
C THR A 294 -39.87 4.68 5.91
N LEU A 295 -39.21 3.64 6.47
CA LEU A 295 -39.70 2.35 7.00
C LEU A 295 -40.12 1.22 6.04
N LEU A 296 -39.43 0.07 6.12
CA LEU A 296 -39.93 -1.18 6.72
C LEU A 296 -38.88 -2.31 6.56
N ALA A 297 -38.39 -2.81 7.70
CA ALA A 297 -37.54 -3.99 7.79
C ALA A 297 -38.40 -5.24 7.89
N SER A 298 -38.12 -6.25 7.05
CA SER A 298 -38.65 -7.61 7.18
C SER A 298 -37.55 -8.55 7.67
N SER A 299 -37.93 -9.37 8.64
CA SER A 299 -37.12 -10.33 9.37
C SER A 299 -36.89 -11.60 8.55
N HIS A 300 -35.62 -12.02 8.39
CA HIS A 300 -35.30 -13.42 8.10
C HIS A 300 -34.12 -13.87 8.96
N ARG A 301 -34.43 -14.87 9.80
CA ARG A 301 -33.52 -15.60 10.68
C ARG A 301 -32.78 -16.64 9.85
N VAL A 302 -31.45 -16.54 9.75
CA VAL A 302 -30.58 -17.62 9.28
C VAL A 302 -29.56 -17.92 10.37
N THR A 303 -29.62 -19.17 10.83
CA THR A 303 -28.72 -19.79 11.81
C THR A 303 -27.31 -19.89 11.23
N SER A 304 -26.30 -19.37 11.94
CA SER A 304 -24.88 -19.48 11.56
C SER A 304 -24.12 -20.27 12.62
N THR A 305 -23.54 -21.39 12.17
CA THR A 305 -22.61 -22.24 12.89
C THR A 305 -21.25 -21.55 12.96
N THR A 306 -20.65 -21.52 14.15
CA THR A 306 -19.34 -20.97 14.43
C THR A 306 -18.22 -21.84 13.87
N ARG A 307 -17.32 -21.26 13.06
CA ARG A 307 -15.94 -21.75 12.90
C ARG A 307 -14.97 -20.60 13.17
N THR A 308 -14.27 -20.72 14.28
CA THR A 308 -13.06 -20.00 14.65
C THR A 308 -11.99 -20.18 13.57
N SER A 309 -11.40 -19.08 13.11
CA SER A 309 -10.11 -19.11 12.42
C SER A 309 -9.19 -18.05 13.01
N THR A 310 -8.14 -18.54 13.65
CA THR A 310 -6.98 -17.82 14.14
C THR A 310 -6.22 -17.21 12.97
N PHE A 311 -6.12 -15.87 12.93
CA PHE A 311 -5.21 -15.15 12.05
C PHE A 311 -3.86 -14.95 12.74
N SER A 312 -2.79 -15.42 12.11
CA SER A 312 -1.42 -15.02 12.41
C SER A 312 -0.96 -14.06 11.32
N ALA A 313 -0.59 -12.83 11.71
CA ALA A 313 0.03 -11.82 10.85
C ALA A 313 1.56 -11.80 11.03
N PRO A 314 2.38 -11.38 10.04
CA PRO A 314 3.81 -11.18 10.23
C PRO A 314 4.16 -9.74 10.68
N VAL A 315 4.72 -9.66 11.89
CA VAL A 315 5.77 -8.78 12.42
C VAL A 315 5.75 -7.27 12.10
N HIS A 316 5.05 -6.51 12.96
CA HIS A 316 5.60 -5.29 13.56
C HIS A 316 5.87 -5.60 15.04
N THR A 317 7.07 -5.31 15.57
CA THR A 317 7.41 -5.62 16.98
C THR A 317 6.81 -4.60 17.97
N ALA A 318 5.49 -4.39 17.87
CA ALA A 318 4.61 -3.89 18.91
C ALA A 318 3.27 -4.59 18.73
N SER A 319 3.06 -5.68 19.47
CA SER A 319 1.81 -6.45 19.42
C SER A 319 0.71 -5.71 20.15
N TRP A 320 -0.15 -5.02 19.39
CA TRP A 320 -1.41 -4.50 19.92
C TRP A 320 -2.43 -5.64 19.94
N SER A 321 -3.03 -5.91 21.09
CA SER A 321 -4.09 -6.91 21.25
C SER A 321 -5.41 -6.22 21.50
N HIS A 322 -6.48 -6.68 20.86
CA HIS A 322 -7.84 -6.26 21.20
C HIS A 322 -8.20 -6.76 22.61
N VAL A 323 -8.64 -5.87 23.49
CA VAL A 323 -8.93 -6.19 24.91
C VAL A 323 -10.42 -6.11 25.23
N GLY A 324 -11.21 -5.37 24.45
CA GLY A 324 -12.67 -5.35 24.59
C GLY A 324 -13.29 -3.99 24.33
N CYS A 325 -14.52 -3.83 24.81
CA CYS A 325 -15.30 -2.62 24.64
C CYS A 325 -15.36 -1.86 25.96
N PHE A 326 -15.17 -0.54 25.87
CA PHE A 326 -15.23 0.36 27.02
C PHE A 326 -16.45 1.27 26.93
N GLY A 327 -17.15 1.46 28.06
CA GLY A 327 -18.30 2.36 28.18
C GLY A 327 -17.88 3.72 28.73
N ASP A 328 -17.88 4.75 27.90
CA ASP A 328 -17.61 6.13 28.34
C ASP A 328 -18.88 6.74 28.94
N THR A 329 -19.06 6.61 30.25
CA THR A 329 -20.23 7.15 30.95
C THR A 329 -19.99 8.49 31.62
N HIS A 330 -18.75 8.85 31.95
CA HIS A 330 -18.42 10.15 32.54
C HIS A 330 -16.96 10.57 32.23
N HIS A 331 -16.80 11.50 31.28
CA HIS A 331 -15.60 12.31 31.03
C HIS A 331 -14.30 11.58 30.65
N HIS A 332 -14.13 11.30 29.35
CA HIS A 332 -12.86 11.31 28.61
C HIS A 332 -11.59 10.80 29.33
N ASP A 333 -11.66 9.59 29.89
CA ASP A 333 -10.49 8.86 30.40
C ASP A 333 -9.42 8.61 29.31
N MET A 334 -9.79 8.79 28.03
CA MET A 334 -8.88 8.73 26.90
C MET A 334 -8.86 10.05 26.14
N LYS A 335 -7.65 10.51 25.78
CA LYS A 335 -7.44 11.73 25.00
C LYS A 335 -7.78 11.49 23.53
N LEU A 336 -8.64 12.32 22.95
CA LEU A 336 -8.86 12.32 21.50
C LEU A 336 -7.55 12.74 20.79
N LEU A 337 -7.03 11.87 19.92
CA LEU A 337 -5.86 12.16 19.10
C LEU A 337 -6.26 12.90 17.82
N PHE A 338 -7.24 12.38 17.08
CA PHE A 338 -7.76 13.00 15.85
C PHE A 338 -9.09 12.34 15.42
N LYS A 339 -9.79 12.99 14.49
CA LYS A 339 -11.00 12.48 13.83
C LYS A 339 -10.75 12.25 12.35
N SER A 340 -11.30 11.19 11.78
CA SER A 340 -11.19 10.86 10.35
C SER A 340 -12.37 10.01 9.89
N HIS A 341 -12.96 10.31 8.73
CA HIS A 341 -14.01 9.48 8.12
C HIS A 341 -13.51 8.09 7.65
N LYS A 342 -12.21 7.83 7.73
CA LYS A 342 -11.57 6.54 7.39
C LYS A 342 -10.89 5.90 8.60
N MET A 343 -11.38 6.14 9.82
CA MET A 343 -10.75 5.64 11.03
C MET A 343 -10.73 4.12 11.05
N ASN A 344 -9.55 3.55 11.28
CA ASN A 344 -9.35 2.12 11.47
C ASN A 344 -8.26 1.89 12.52
N PRO A 345 -8.14 0.67 13.08
CA PRO A 345 -7.16 0.40 14.14
C PRO A 345 -5.74 0.73 13.73
N ALA A 346 -5.31 0.41 12.51
CA ALA A 346 -3.97 0.71 12.03
C ALA A 346 -3.67 2.21 11.99
N LEU A 347 -4.63 3.03 11.54
CA LEU A 347 -4.51 4.48 11.52
C LEU A 347 -4.40 5.06 12.94
N CYS A 348 -5.21 4.59 13.88
CA CYS A 348 -5.16 5.04 15.26
C CYS A 348 -3.87 4.57 15.98
N ILE A 349 -3.41 3.34 15.71
CA ILE A 349 -2.12 2.81 16.20
C ILE A 349 -0.95 3.67 15.70
N SER A 350 -0.97 4.05 14.42
CA SER A 350 0.09 4.86 13.83
C SER A 350 0.20 6.22 14.52
N ALA A 351 -0.93 6.92 14.71
CA ALA A 351 -0.98 8.22 15.39
C ALA A 351 -0.53 8.14 16.86
N ALA A 352 -0.95 7.10 17.58
CA ALA A 352 -0.52 6.87 18.97
C ALA A 352 0.98 6.56 19.06
N SER A 353 1.55 5.94 18.01
CA SER A 353 2.97 5.63 17.94
C SER A 353 3.84 6.84 17.63
N VAL A 354 3.36 7.78 16.80
CA VAL A 354 4.05 9.06 16.49
C VAL A 354 4.21 9.96 17.73
N ARG A 355 3.30 9.88 18.71
CA ARG A 355 3.43 10.66 19.96
C ARG A 355 4.54 10.16 20.91
N LYS A 356 5.12 8.97 20.65
CA LYS A 356 6.33 8.49 21.33
C LYS A 356 7.59 9.24 20.92
N THR A 357 7.58 9.89 19.76
CA THR A 357 8.72 10.65 19.22
C THR A 357 8.54 12.17 19.37
N ALA A 358 7.39 12.63 19.87
CA ALA A 358 7.16 14.04 20.21
C ALA A 358 7.92 14.44 21.50
N VAL A 359 8.12 15.74 21.76
CA VAL A 359 8.71 16.25 23.00
C VAL A 359 7.70 17.16 23.72
N PRO A 360 7.25 16.83 24.95
CA PRO A 360 7.60 15.64 25.71
C PRO A 360 6.96 14.36 25.13
N ALA A 361 7.74 13.28 25.11
CA ALA A 361 7.30 12.00 24.60
C ALA A 361 6.18 11.44 25.47
N THR A 362 5.04 11.15 24.85
CA THR A 362 3.91 10.52 25.55
C THR A 362 3.75 9.10 25.03
N THR A 363 4.01 8.12 25.90
CA THR A 363 3.83 6.70 25.57
C THR A 363 2.40 6.29 25.87
N TYR A 364 1.57 6.16 24.84
CA TYR A 364 0.23 5.61 24.96
C TYR A 364 0.28 4.07 24.99
N HIS A 365 -0.42 3.49 25.97
CA HIS A 365 -0.53 2.05 26.18
C HIS A 365 -1.87 1.49 25.69
N TYR A 366 -2.86 2.37 25.53
CA TYR A 366 -4.24 2.07 25.16
C TYR A 366 -4.65 2.97 24.01
N ILE A 367 -5.34 2.40 23.00
CA ILE A 367 -6.04 3.17 21.98
C ILE A 367 -7.49 2.74 21.88
N GLY A 368 -8.34 3.68 21.51
CA GLY A 368 -9.78 3.51 21.43
C GLY A 368 -10.33 4.02 20.12
N LEU A 369 -11.18 3.24 19.46
CA LEU A 369 -11.94 3.71 18.30
C LEU A 369 -13.40 3.90 18.67
N GLN A 370 -13.96 5.06 18.32
CA GLN A 370 -15.38 5.33 18.50
C GLN A 370 -16.03 5.67 17.16
N HIS A 371 -17.19 5.06 16.90
CA HIS A 371 -18.04 5.30 15.72
C HIS A 371 -17.32 5.24 14.35
N GLY A 372 -16.23 4.47 14.24
CA GLY A 372 -15.42 4.41 13.02
C GLY A 372 -14.87 5.76 12.56
N ARG A 373 -14.77 6.75 13.47
CA ARG A 373 -14.36 8.12 13.13
C ARG A 373 -13.37 8.76 14.09
N ASP A 374 -13.40 8.38 15.35
CA ASP A 374 -12.63 9.06 16.39
C ASP A 374 -11.54 8.12 16.93
N CYS A 375 -10.31 8.62 17.03
CA CYS A 375 -9.18 7.91 17.62
C CYS A 375 -8.85 8.51 18.96
N PHE A 376 -8.87 7.68 20.00
CA PHE A 376 -8.51 8.04 21.36
C PHE A 376 -7.27 7.29 21.81
N ALA A 377 -6.52 7.85 22.75
CA ALA A 377 -5.39 7.19 23.36
C ALA A 377 -5.24 7.52 24.85
N ALA A 378 -4.71 6.58 25.62
CA ALA A 378 -4.44 6.74 27.05
C ALA A 378 -3.13 6.05 27.46
N THR A 379 -2.49 6.61 28.49
CA THR A 379 -1.26 6.06 29.09
C THR A 379 -1.57 5.01 30.16
N ALA A 380 -2.80 4.98 30.68
CA ALA A 380 -3.28 4.01 31.65
C ALA A 380 -4.58 3.33 31.16
N ALA A 381 -4.94 2.21 31.80
CA ALA A 381 -6.18 1.52 31.49
C ALA A 381 -7.37 2.44 31.81
N PRO A 382 -8.35 2.56 30.91
CA PRO A 382 -9.55 3.37 31.17
C PRO A 382 -10.43 2.69 32.23
N ALA A 383 -11.12 3.48 33.06
CA ALA A 383 -11.97 2.99 34.15
C ALA A 383 -13.47 3.23 33.85
N PRO A 384 -14.35 2.22 33.96
CA PRO A 384 -14.13 0.87 34.46
C PRO A 384 -13.42 -0.07 33.48
N ASN A 385 -12.85 -1.17 34.01
CA ASN A 385 -12.10 -2.15 33.24
C ASN A 385 -12.87 -2.64 31.99
N PRO A 386 -12.16 -2.92 30.87
CA PRO A 386 -12.79 -3.38 29.64
C PRO A 386 -13.61 -4.64 29.85
N THR A 387 -14.83 -4.66 29.31
CA THR A 387 -15.69 -5.85 29.30
C THR A 387 -15.64 -6.55 27.95
N SER A 388 -15.89 -7.86 27.94
CA SER A 388 -16.11 -8.62 26.70
C SER A 388 -17.25 -7.99 25.90
N CYS A 389 -17.04 -7.72 24.61
CA CYS A 389 -18.04 -7.12 23.74
C CYS A 389 -19.14 -8.14 23.43
N THR A 390 -20.10 -8.33 24.34
CA THR A 390 -21.36 -9.02 24.06
C THR A 390 -22.48 -7.99 24.17
N GLY A 391 -22.60 -7.13 23.16
CA GLY A 391 -23.65 -6.11 23.07
C GLY A 391 -23.98 -5.80 21.62
N ASN A 392 -25.26 -5.83 21.27
CA ASN A 392 -25.83 -5.68 19.92
C ASN A 392 -25.71 -4.26 19.33
N GLY A 393 -24.59 -3.57 19.52
CA GLY A 393 -24.35 -2.23 19.01
C GLY A 393 -23.42 -2.24 17.80
N VAL A 394 -23.98 -2.46 16.61
CA VAL A 394 -23.40 -2.16 15.28
C VAL A 394 -23.60 -0.65 15.01
N PRO A 395 -22.75 0.05 14.22
CA PRO A 395 -21.70 -0.46 13.32
C PRO A 395 -20.25 -0.09 13.69
#